data_AF-A0A7Y5NF28-F1
#
_entry.id   AF-A0A7Y5NF28-F1
#
_cell.length_a   1.000
_cell.length_b   1.000
_cell.length_c   1.000
_cell.angle_alpha   90.00
_cell.angle_beta   90.00
_cell.angle_gamma   90.00
#
_symmetry.space_group_name_H-M   'P 1'
#
loop_
_entity.id
_entity.type
_entity.pdbx_description
1 polymer ?
#
loop_
_entity_poly.entity_id
_entity_poly.type
_entity_poly.pdbx_seq_one_letter_code
_entity_poly.pdbx_strand_id
1 'polypeptide(L)'
;MAKSKMKAPPNAVERNLALTGQVTQYLLERPHVLDSLPEDFVLVVLPEDDPEISWYNIELLKIFGKEGKPIVFARLKSSRMPFFEKDPPSLYIPLAA
;
A
#
# COMPACT_ATOMS: atom_id res chain seq x y z
N MET A 1 -4.08 28.11 0.82
CA MET A 1 -3.77 26.76 1.32
C MET A 1 -2.39 26.38 0.82
N ALA A 2 -1.42 26.28 1.73
CA ALA A 2 -0.04 25.97 1.37
C ALA A 2 0.04 24.51 0.92
N LYS A 3 0.26 24.27 -0.37
CA LYS A 3 0.74 22.99 -0.87
C LYS A 3 2.11 22.79 -0.23
N SER A 4 2.17 22.04 0.87
CA SER A 4 3.45 21.60 1.41
C SER A 4 4.16 20.85 0.28
N LYS A 5 5.32 21.36 -0.17
CA LYS A 5 6.14 20.68 -1.17
C LYS A 5 6.72 19.44 -0.50
N MET A 6 5.91 18.39 -0.37
CA MET A 6 6.42 17.07 -0.04
C MET A 6 7.40 16.69 -1.13
N LYS A 7 8.67 16.58 -0.76
CA LYS A 7 9.66 15.99 -1.65
C LYS A 7 9.38 14.50 -1.67
N ALA A 8 9.10 13.97 -2.86
CA ALA A 8 9.08 12.54 -3.05
C ALA A 8 10.46 11.98 -2.68
N PRO A 9 10.53 10.86 -1.97
CA PRO A 9 11.80 10.20 -1.73
C PRO A 9 12.43 9.73 -3.05
N PRO A 10 13.75 9.51 -3.09
CA PRO A 10 14.41 9.01 -4.28
C PRO A 10 13.74 7.73 -4.80
N ASN A 11 13.49 7.69 -6.11
CA ASN A 11 12.88 6.55 -6.81
C ASN A 11 11.52 6.09 -6.21
N ALA A 12 10.74 7.02 -5.62
CA ALA A 12 9.46 6.71 -4.99
C ALA A 12 8.49 5.99 -5.94
N VAL A 13 8.48 6.40 -7.21
CA VAL A 13 7.59 5.84 -8.23
C VAL A 13 7.98 4.40 -8.54
N GLU A 14 9.26 4.15 -8.79
CA GLU A 14 9.80 2.83 -9.11
C GLU A 14 9.59 1.86 -7.94
N ARG A 15 9.86 2.32 -6.71
CA ARG A 15 9.66 1.53 -5.48
C ARG A 15 8.19 1.19 -5.30
N ASN A 16 7.29 2.17 -5.41
CA ASN A 16 5.85 1.94 -5.29
C ASN A 16 5.30 1.04 -6.39
N LEU A 17 5.78 1.18 -7.64
CA LEU A 17 5.35 0.33 -8.75
C LEU A 17 5.78 -1.12 -8.54
N ALA A 18 7.03 -1.34 -8.11
CA ALA A 18 7.54 -2.67 -7.79
C ALA A 18 6.78 -3.32 -6.61
N LEU A 19 6.50 -2.55 -5.55
CA LEU A 19 5.73 -2.99 -4.40
C LEU A 19 4.29 -3.32 -4.77
N THR A 20 3.64 -2.46 -5.55
CA THR A 20 2.26 -2.65 -6.00
C THR A 20 2.14 -3.89 -6.87
N GLY A 21 3.03 -4.07 -7.84
CA GLY A 21 3.00 -5.25 -8.71
C GLY A 21 3.07 -6.57 -7.93
N GLN A 22 3.84 -6.60 -6.85
CA GLN A 22 3.96 -7.77 -5.99
C GLN A 22 2.74 -8.00 -5.11
N VAL A 23 2.16 -6.94 -4.54
CA VAL A 23 0.89 -7.06 -3.80
C VAL A 23 -0.21 -7.55 -4.75
N THR A 24 -0.25 -7.04 -5.98
CA THR A 24 -1.18 -7.52 -7.02
C THR A 24 -0.96 -9.01 -7.30
N GLN A 25 0.29 -9.45 -7.50
CA GLN A 25 0.58 -10.87 -7.72
C GLN A 25 0.12 -11.73 -6.53
N TYR A 26 0.42 -11.31 -5.29
CA TYR A 26 -0.01 -12.00 -4.07
C TYR A 26 -1.54 -12.19 -4.00
N LEU A 27 -2.30 -11.15 -4.34
CA LEU A 27 -3.76 -11.17 -4.34
C LEU A 27 -4.32 -12.09 -5.43
N LEU A 28 -3.72 -12.10 -6.62
CA LEU A 28 -4.13 -12.98 -7.72
C LEU A 28 -3.83 -14.46 -7.43
N GLU A 29 -2.73 -14.75 -6.73
CA GLU A 29 -2.38 -16.11 -6.29
C GLU A 29 -3.28 -16.61 -5.13
N ARG A 30 -3.99 -15.70 -4.44
CA ARG A 30 -4.85 -16.02 -3.30
C ARG A 30 -6.24 -15.40 -3.47
N PRO A 31 -7.10 -15.99 -4.33
CA PRO A 31 -8.43 -15.46 -4.62
C PRO A 31 -9.28 -15.22 -3.37
N HIS A 32 -9.21 -16.12 -2.38
CA HIS A 32 -9.89 -15.98 -1.09
C HIS A 32 -9.55 -14.69 -0.33
N VAL A 33 -8.33 -14.17 -0.48
CA VAL A 33 -7.94 -12.88 0.10
C VAL A 33 -8.51 -11.73 -0.73
N LEU A 34 -8.41 -11.83 -2.05
CA LEU A 34 -8.95 -10.82 -2.97
C LEU A 34 -10.47 -10.66 -2.80
N ASP A 35 -11.21 -11.77 -2.67
CA ASP A 35 -12.66 -11.80 -2.46
C ASP A 35 -13.09 -11.15 -1.12
N SER A 36 -12.17 -11.04 -0.16
CA SER A 36 -12.41 -10.36 1.12
C SER A 36 -12.20 -8.84 1.06
N LEU A 37 -11.63 -8.34 -0.04
CA LEU A 37 -11.41 -6.92 -0.25
C LEU A 37 -12.64 -6.26 -0.90
N PRO A 38 -12.85 -4.94 -0.68
CA PRO A 38 -13.92 -4.20 -1.35
C PRO A 38 -13.70 -4.18 -2.88
N GLU A 39 -14.77 -4.07 -3.68
CA GLU A 39 -14.65 -4.04 -5.15
C GLU A 39 -13.95 -2.78 -5.69
N ASP A 40 -14.16 -1.62 -5.04
CA ASP A 40 -13.53 -0.35 -5.42
C ASP A 40 -12.79 0.24 -4.21
N PHE A 41 -11.48 0.01 -4.15
CA PHE A 41 -10.65 0.44 -3.03
C PHE A 41 -9.37 1.15 -3.49
N VAL A 42 -8.79 1.91 -2.55
CA VAL A 42 -7.46 2.50 -2.70
C VAL A 42 -6.45 1.66 -1.94
N LEU A 43 -5.50 1.06 -2.66
CA LEU A 43 -4.39 0.33 -2.06
C LEU A 43 -3.31 1.30 -1.58
N VAL A 44 -2.89 1.16 -0.32
CA VAL A 44 -1.80 1.93 0.28
C VAL A 44 -0.74 0.96 0.78
N VAL A 45 0.40 0.96 0.12
CA VAL A 45 1.52 0.06 0.44
C VAL A 45 2.41 0.69 1.51
N LEU A 46 2.63 -0.04 2.60
CA LEU A 46 3.40 0.37 3.77
C LEU A 46 4.53 -0.62 4.04
N PRO A 47 5.71 -0.47 3.41
CA PRO A 47 6.85 -1.31 3.69
C PRO A 47 7.41 -1.06 5.11
N GLU A 48 7.55 -2.12 5.91
CA GLU A 48 8.00 -2.07 7.31
C GLU A 48 9.48 -1.71 7.46
N ASP A 49 10.29 -2.05 6.47
CA ASP A 49 11.73 -1.81 6.40
C ASP A 49 12.10 -0.53 5.65
N ASP A 50 11.10 0.21 5.19
CA ASP A 50 11.26 1.44 4.42
C ASP A 50 10.28 2.51 4.94
N PRO A 51 10.59 3.10 6.11
CA PRO A 51 9.71 4.07 6.74
C PRO A 51 9.51 5.30 5.86
N GLU A 52 10.50 5.70 5.07
CA GLU A 52 10.43 6.88 4.20
C GLU A 52 9.30 6.75 3.16
N ILE A 53 9.20 5.61 2.47
CA ILE A 53 8.11 5.33 1.54
C ILE A 53 6.77 5.21 2.27
N SER A 54 6.74 4.56 3.42
CA SER A 54 5.52 4.44 4.23
C SER A 54 4.94 5.81 4.61
N TRP A 55 5.79 6.72 5.10
CA TRP A 55 5.37 8.10 5.44
C TRP A 55 4.89 8.86 4.21
N TYR A 56 5.63 8.77 3.10
CA TYR A 56 5.25 9.42 1.85
C TYR A 56 3.88 8.95 1.36
N ASN A 57 3.61 7.64 1.37
CA ASN A 57 2.34 7.07 0.93
C ASN A 57 1.16 7.46 1.84
N ILE A 58 1.39 7.55 3.17
CA ILE A 58 0.38 8.02 4.13
C ILE A 58 0.05 9.50 3.90
N GLU A 59 1.04 10.34 3.66
CA GLU A 59 0.80 11.75 3.40
C GLU A 59 0.11 11.97 2.04
N LEU A 60 0.44 11.16 1.02
CA LEU A 60 -0.30 11.13 -0.24
C LEU A 60 -1.76 10.76 -0.01
N LEU A 61 -2.04 9.77 0.84
CA LEU A 61 -3.40 9.39 1.21
C LEU A 61 -4.17 10.53 1.88
N LYS A 62 -3.53 11.33 2.74
CA LYS A 62 -4.19 12.48 3.37
C LYS A 62 -4.56 13.58 2.36
N ILE A 63 -3.77 13.74 1.30
CA ILE A 63 -3.99 14.77 0.27
C ILE A 63 -4.96 14.31 -0.81
N PHE A 64 -4.84 13.06 -1.25
CA PHE A 64 -5.53 12.52 -2.42
C PHE A 64 -6.56 11.44 -2.08
N GLY A 65 -6.71 11.12 -0.79
CA GLY A 65 -7.74 10.21 -0.30
C GLY A 65 -9.10 10.68 -0.80
N LYS A 66 -9.76 9.84 -1.61
CA LYS A 66 -11.10 10.11 -2.10
C LYS A 66 -12.10 9.81 -0.98
N GLU A 67 -12.86 10.82 -0.58
CA GLU A 67 -14.03 10.61 0.28
C GLU A 67 -14.92 9.50 -0.29
N GLY A 68 -15.26 8.53 0.56
CA GLY A 68 -16.16 7.43 0.22
C GLY A 68 -15.53 6.18 -0.40
N LYS A 69 -14.23 6.18 -0.74
CA LYS A 69 -13.56 4.94 -1.19
C LYS A 69 -12.90 4.20 -0.01
N PRO A 70 -13.21 2.92 0.20
CA PRO A 70 -12.47 2.07 1.13
C PRO A 70 -10.97 2.11 0.89
N ILE A 71 -10.19 2.18 1.96
CA ILE A 71 -8.73 2.18 1.91
C ILE A 71 -8.26 0.80 2.38
N VAL A 72 -7.39 0.16 1.60
CA VAL A 72 -6.75 -1.10 2.00
C VAL A 72 -5.29 -0.82 2.23
N PHE A 73 -4.82 -0.99 3.46
CA PHE A 73 -3.41 -0.90 3.79
C PHE A 73 -2.75 -2.26 3.60
N ALA A 74 -1.64 -2.29 2.87
CA ALA A 74 -0.80 -3.48 2.73
C ALA A 74 0.53 -3.26 3.45
N ARG A 75 0.68 -3.89 4.62
CA ARG A 75 1.94 -3.90 5.37
C ARG A 75 2.79 -5.09 4.97
N LEU A 76 4.07 -4.87 4.65
CA LEU A 76 4.95 -5.92 4.16
C LEU A 76 6.42 -5.58 4.39
N LYS A 77 7.32 -6.57 4.33
CA LYS A 77 8.78 -6.35 4.34
C LYS A 77 9.33 -6.37 2.92
N SER A 78 9.84 -5.24 2.44
CA SER A 78 10.33 -5.09 1.06
C SER A 78 11.64 -5.85 0.78
N SER A 79 12.40 -6.17 1.81
CA SER A 79 13.64 -6.96 1.74
C SER A 79 13.44 -8.46 1.53
N ARG A 80 12.21 -8.98 1.66
CA ARG A 80 11.90 -10.43 1.56
C ARG A 80 11.28 -10.83 0.23
N MET A 81 11.37 -9.95 -0.76
CA MET A 81 10.93 -10.20 -2.13
C MET A 81 11.79 -11.29 -2.81
N PRO A 82 11.22 -12.11 -3.73
CA PRO A 82 9.88 -11.99 -4.31
C PRO A 82 8.83 -12.95 -3.73
N PHE A 83 9.06 -13.59 -2.57
CA PHE A 83 8.18 -14.66 -2.08
C PHE A 83 7.56 -14.35 -0.72
N PHE A 84 6.30 -13.93 -0.74
CA PHE A 84 5.42 -13.80 0.44
C PHE A 84 5.01 -15.17 1.05
N GLU A 85 5.67 -16.27 0.68
CA GLU A 85 5.36 -17.60 1.21
C GLU A 85 5.64 -17.73 2.72
N LYS A 86 6.70 -17.07 3.20
CA LYS A 86 7.12 -17.15 4.61
C LYS A 86 6.56 -16.01 5.47
N ASP A 87 6.27 -14.87 4.86
CA ASP A 87 5.73 -13.69 5.54
C ASP A 87 4.70 -13.00 4.62
N PRO A 88 3.42 -13.36 4.69
CA PRO A 88 2.38 -12.72 3.87
C PRO A 88 2.22 -11.25 4.26
N PRO A 89 1.86 -10.36 3.31
CA PRO A 89 1.49 -9.00 3.62
C PRO A 89 0.25 -9.00 4.51
N SER A 90 0.27 -8.14 5.52
CA SER A 90 -0.89 -7.93 6.38
C SER A 90 -1.78 -6.86 5.77
N LEU A 91 -2.97 -7.27 5.33
CA LEU A 91 -3.97 -6.41 4.72
C LEU A 91 -4.99 -5.95 5.77
N TYR A 92 -5.23 -4.64 5.86
CA TYR A 92 -6.19 -4.08 6.81
C TYR A 92 -7.06 -3.02 6.17
N ILE A 93 -8.34 -3.04 6.52
CA ILE A 93 -9.33 -2.01 6.16
C ILE A 93 -9.63 -1.24 7.43
N PRO A 94 -9.41 0.10 7.48
CA PRO A 94 -9.82 0.89 8.61
C PRO A 94 -11.37 0.94 8.61
N LEU A 95 -12.00 0.34 9.61
CA LEU A 95 -13.42 0.55 9.84
C LEU A 95 -13.60 2.01 10.29
N ALA A 96 -14.28 2.81 9.48
CA ALA A 96 -14.73 4.12 9.92
C ALA A 96 -15.71 3.89 11.08
N ALA A 97 -15.33 4.32 12.28
CA ALA A 97 -16.19 4.35 13.46
C ALA A 97 -17.18 5.51 13.38
#